data_AF-A0A1M7QVG1-F1
#
_entry.id   AF-A0A1M7QVG1-F1
#
_cell.length_a   1.000
_cell.length_b   1.000
_cell.length_c   1.000
_cell.angle_alpha   90.00
_cell.angle_beta   90.00
_cell.angle_gamma   90.00
#
_symmetry.space_group_name_H-M   'P 1'
#
loop_
_entity.id
_entity.type
_entity.pdbx_description
1 polymer ?
#
loop_
_entity_poly.entity_id
_entity_poly.type
_entity_poly.pdbx_seq_one_letter_code
_entity_poly.pdbx_strand_id
1 'polypeptide(L)' 'MGKNNIKTTENLESSFPRVKAYSIDEILAAGGTTAFANKLGKNFGDLAARLKELPEDAFLTDEEVEQALKTLRESK' A
#
# COMPACT_ATOMS: atom_id res chain seq x y z
N MET A 1 44.64 -36.29 13.36
CA MET A 1 43.51 -36.81 12.55
C MET A 1 42.23 -36.16 13.03
N GLY A 2 41.38 -35.71 12.11
CA GLY A 2 40.07 -35.13 12.44
C GLY A 2 39.77 -33.85 11.66
N LYS A 3 39.67 -33.94 10.33
CA LYS A 3 39.17 -32.83 9.48
C LYS A 3 37.64 -32.94 9.47
N ASN A 4 36.94 -31.97 10.03
CA ASN A 4 35.48 -31.90 9.91
C ASN A 4 35.16 -31.12 8.63
N ASN A 5 34.74 -31.84 7.59
CA ASN A 5 34.29 -31.28 6.32
C ASN A 5 32.86 -30.73 6.49
N ILE A 6 32.72 -29.42 6.63
CA ILE A 6 31.42 -28.77 6.58
C ILE A 6 31.04 -28.63 5.10
N LYS A 7 30.23 -29.57 4.60
CA LYS A 7 29.51 -29.42 3.33
C LYS A 7 28.29 -28.54 3.59
N THR A 8 28.37 -27.25 3.28
CA THR A 8 27.18 -26.39 3.22
C THR A 8 26.67 -26.38 1.79
N THR A 9 25.98 -27.45 1.39
CA THR A 9 25.10 -27.44 0.22
C THR A 9 23.68 -27.38 0.71
N GLU A 10 23.21 -26.18 1.05
CA GLU A 10 21.77 -25.92 1.11
C GLU A 10 21.53 -24.59 0.41
N ASN A 11 20.95 -24.72 -0.78
CA ASN A 11 20.35 -23.65 -1.56
C ASN A 11 19.30 -22.98 -0.66
N LEU A 12 19.71 -21.99 0.12
CA LEU A 12 18.80 -21.07 0.76
C LEU A 12 18.27 -20.16 -0.35
N GLU A 13 17.32 -20.68 -1.14
CA GLU A 13 16.37 -19.82 -1.82
C GLU A 13 15.70 -19.01 -0.71
N SER A 14 16.19 -17.80 -0.55
CA SER A 14 15.71 -16.91 0.46
C SER A 14 14.27 -16.55 0.10
N SER A 15 13.33 -17.27 0.70
CA SER A 15 11.91 -16.93 0.72
C SER A 15 11.71 -15.70 1.63
N PHE A 16 12.47 -14.64 1.38
CA PHE A 16 12.12 -13.32 1.87
C PHE A 16 11.11 -12.78 0.87
N PRO A 17 9.92 -12.33 1.30
CA PRO A 17 9.07 -11.55 0.42
C PRO A 17 9.93 -10.43 -0.13
N ARG A 18 10.00 -10.34 -1.47
CA ARG A 18 10.74 -9.28 -2.17
C ARG A 18 10.23 -7.96 -1.59
N VAL A 19 10.99 -7.37 -0.67
CA VAL A 19 10.58 -6.12 -0.03
C VAL A 19 10.44 -5.13 -1.17
N LYS A 20 9.23 -4.58 -1.35
CA LYS A 20 9.00 -3.62 -2.42
C LYS A 20 9.91 -2.43 -2.15
N ALA A 21 10.93 -2.27 -2.96
CA ALA A 21 11.83 -1.13 -2.90
C ALA A 21 11.09 0.07 -3.48
N TYR A 22 11.01 1.16 -2.72
CA TYR A 22 10.46 2.43 -3.16
C TYR A 22 11.62 3.38 -3.46
N SER A 23 11.51 4.14 -4.56
CA SER A 23 12.41 5.24 -4.86
C SER A 23 12.29 6.37 -3.83
N ILE A 24 13.33 7.18 -3.74
CA ILE A 24 13.34 8.37 -2.88
C ILE A 24 12.19 9.31 -3.27
N ASP A 25 11.92 9.46 -4.57
CA ASP A 25 10.83 10.28 -5.10
C ASP A 25 9.45 9.76 -4.68
N GLU A 26 9.23 8.44 -4.67
CA GLU A 26 7.99 7.83 -4.18
C GLU A 26 7.78 8.08 -2.69
N ILE A 27 8.85 7.96 -1.89
CA ILE A 27 8.81 8.23 -0.44
C ILE A 27 8.51 9.71 -0.18
N LEU A 28 9.12 10.61 -0.93
CA LEU A 28 8.89 12.06 -0.84
C LEU A 28 7.49 12.45 -1.29
N ALA A 29 6.98 11.88 -2.37
CA ALA A 29 5.62 12.11 -2.84
C ALA A 29 4.59 11.62 -1.82
N ALA A 30 4.78 10.42 -1.26
CA ALA A 30 3.91 9.87 -0.21
C ALA A 30 3.98 10.70 1.08
N GLY A 31 5.20 11.06 1.51
CA GLY A 31 5.43 11.90 2.68
C GLY A 31 4.86 13.31 2.53
N GLY A 32 5.04 13.94 1.36
CA GLY A 32 4.50 15.25 1.01
C GLY A 32 2.97 15.25 0.97
N THR A 33 2.37 14.21 0.38
CA THR A 33 0.91 14.02 0.37
C THR A 33 0.36 13.89 1.78
N THR A 34 1.04 13.11 2.63
CA THR A 34 0.65 12.93 4.04
C THR A 34 0.77 14.23 4.84
N ALA A 35 1.88 14.96 4.67
CA ALA A 35 2.09 16.26 5.31
C ALA A 35 1.05 17.30 4.86
N PHE A 36 0.70 17.31 3.58
CA PHE A 36 -0.34 18.19 3.03
C PHE A 36 -1.74 17.86 3.56
N ALA A 37 -2.10 16.58 3.62
CA ALA A 37 -3.36 16.14 4.22
C ALA A 37 -3.47 16.57 5.69
N ASN A 38 -2.39 16.40 6.46
CA ASN A 38 -2.32 16.86 7.84
C ASN A 38 -2.48 18.38 7.96
N LYS A 39 -1.84 19.17 7.08
CA LYS A 39 -2.01 20.63 7.03
C LYS A 39 -3.45 21.05 6.76
N LEU A 40 -4.18 20.28 5.95
CA LEU A 40 -5.60 20.51 5.65
C LEU A 40 -6.56 20.02 6.75
N GLY A 41 -6.07 19.55 7.91
CA GLY A 41 -6.91 18.98 8.97
C GLY A 41 -7.56 17.65 8.58
N LYS A 42 -7.10 17.04 7.47
CA LYS A 42 -7.50 15.71 6.99
C LYS A 42 -6.54 14.68 7.59
N ASN A 43 -6.48 14.66 8.92
CA ASN A 43 -5.73 13.61 9.62
C ASN A 43 -6.48 12.27 9.47
N PHE A 44 -5.73 11.16 9.51
CA PHE A 44 -6.30 9.82 9.36
C PHE A 44 -6.76 9.20 10.69
N GLY A 45 -6.50 9.87 11.83
CA GLY A 45 -6.79 9.35 13.17
C GLY A 45 -8.27 9.01 13.37
N ASP A 46 -9.16 9.83 12.79
CA ASP A 46 -10.61 9.66 12.92
C ASP A 46 -11.29 9.29 11.59
N LEU A 47 -10.52 8.81 10.59
CA LEU A 47 -11.07 8.53 9.26
C LEU A 47 -12.25 7.55 9.35
N ALA A 48 -12.13 6.50 10.15
CA ALA A 48 -13.19 5.51 10.34
C ALA A 48 -14.46 6.09 11.00
N ALA A 49 -14.33 7.08 11.89
CA ALA A 49 -15.47 7.75 12.50
C ALA A 49 -16.14 8.68 11.48
N ARG A 50 -15.35 9.47 10.75
CA ARG A 50 -15.84 10.37 9.69
C ARG A 50 -16.50 9.63 8.53
N LEU A 51 -15.99 8.45 8.18
CA LEU A 51 -16.61 7.61 7.15
C LEU A 51 -17.98 7.08 7.58
N LYS A 52 -18.22 6.86 8.88
CA LYS A 52 -19.54 6.44 9.39
C LYS A 52 -20.54 7.58 9.48
N GLU A 53 -20.06 8.83 9.57
CA GLU A 53 -20.90 10.03 9.58
C GLU A 53 -21.30 10.50 8.17
N LEU A 54 -20.69 9.91 7.12
CA LEU A 54 -21.08 10.20 5.75
C LEU A 54 -22.50 9.71 5.48
N PRO A 55 -23.30 10.49 4.73
CA PRO A 55 -24.62 10.06 4.32
C PRO A 55 -24.51 8.87 3.35
N GLU A 56 -25.53 8.01 3.30
CA GLU A 56 -25.48 6.76 2.51
C GLU A 56 -25.33 7.02 1.00
N ASP A 57 -25.77 8.17 0.52
CA ASP A 57 -25.61 8.66 -0.86
C ASP A 57 -24.19 9.13 -1.20
N ALA A 58 -23.30 9.26 -0.21
CA ALA A 58 -21.89 9.58 -0.44
C ALA A 58 -21.07 8.37 -0.90
N PHE A 59 -21.59 7.15 -0.73
CA PHE A 59 -20.97 5.92 -1.20
C PHE A 59 -21.48 5.56 -2.58
N LEU A 60 -20.57 5.07 -3.43
CA LEU A 60 -20.93 4.52 -4.72
C LEU A 60 -21.76 3.25 -4.52
N THR A 61 -22.78 3.09 -5.34
CA THR A 61 -23.49 1.82 -5.50
C THR A 61 -22.59 0.78 -6.16
N ASP A 62 -22.94 -0.51 -6.02
CA ASP A 62 -22.15 -1.60 -6.61
C ASP A 62 -21.96 -1.43 -8.14
N GLU A 63 -22.97 -0.91 -8.82
CA GLU A 63 -22.96 -0.62 -10.27
C GLU A 63 -21.99 0.51 -10.61
N GLU A 64 -21.98 1.59 -9.81
CA GLU A 64 -21.07 2.71 -9.99
C GLU A 64 -19.62 2.34 -9.66
N VAL A 65 -19.41 1.44 -8.69
CA VAL A 65 -18.09 0.88 -8.38
C VAL A 65 -17.57 0.07 -9.57
N GLU A 66 -18.41 -0.81 -10.13
CA GLU A 66 -18.02 -1.63 -11.29
C GLU A 66 -17.68 -0.76 -12.50
N GLN A 67 -18.47 0.27 -12.77
CA GLN A 67 -18.23 1.20 -13.86
C GLN A 67 -16.95 2.03 -13.64
N ALA A 68 -16.73 2.56 -12.44
CA ALA A 68 -15.52 3.30 -12.10
C ALA A 68 -14.26 2.43 -12.24
N LEU A 69 -14.32 1.17 -11.79
CA LEU A 69 -13.22 0.21 -11.94
C LEU A 69 -12.93 -0.11 -13.42
N LYS A 70 -13.97 -0.22 -14.24
CA LYS A 70 -13.83 -0.43 -15.68
C LYS A 70 -13.15 0.76 -16.36
N THR A 71 -13.62 1.98 -16.10
CA THR A 71 -13.01 3.20 -16.63
C THR A 71 -11.55 3.34 -16.20
N LEU A 72 -11.23 3.04 -14.94
CA LEU A 72 -9.86 3.10 -14.44
C LEU A 72 -8.93 2.13 -15.18
N ARG A 73 -9.41 0.92 -15.49
CA ARG A 73 -8.66 -0.10 -16.24
C ARG A 73 -8.44 0.29 -17.69
N GLU A 74 -9.41 0.96 -18.31
CA GLU A 74 -9.32 1.42 -19.71
C GLU A 74 -8.47 2.69 -19.86
N SER A 75 -8.35 3.50 -18.81
CA SER A 75 -7.53 4.72 -18.78
C SER A 75 -6.04 4.50 -18.56
N LYS A 76 -5.60 3.25 -18.42
CA LYS A 76 -4.23 2.86 -18.06
C LYS A 76 -3.50 2.23 -19.25
#